data_AF-A0ABD6AN11-F1
#
_entry.id   AF-A0ABD6AN11-F1
#
_cell.length_a   1.000
_cell.length_b   1.000
_cell.length_c   1.000
_cell.angle_alpha   90.00
_cell.angle_beta   90.00
_cell.angle_gamma   90.00
#
_symmetry.space_group_name_H-M   'P 1'
#
loop_
_entity.id
_entity.type
_entity.pdbx_description
1 polymer ?
#
loop_
_entity_poly.entity_id
_entity_poly.type
_entity_poly.pdbx_seq_one_letter_code
_entity_poly.pdbx_strand_id
1 'polypeptide(L)'
;MPSVVRDGSLRAVSRGRRPRALALLVSNLLPLVGVVALGWNAAALMTLYWFELGSASLYAVVRALFAGRPSEIERDALIAGPLSERRVALSVPRTDLRIRLSSLLVLPVAVPVLAVAWLFVGGLTVGIVADGGLAPDALDTVTLAVVAVVVGGAATTAVEYFGRGEYRNHSAQTALRGVFARAAAVFLGAILTVTLVGAATVGTEAEIGAVDPDAVGLPLLLGIVAAKAAFDLAGLYGDRLTAFDESSALDLGLAYEPPPPEPPDGSVGEPVRTVRQPLRARLAGALATPIGHPGLWYLAAIPALGAAPFAIGGDWGTVGLLLAVAVAVPLALAALDHELRYGLVAYRAGDDALVARDRLFGTPLWRVEPWDETGLRVERGRLDRRLGTETVVIELRDGERRIPGLADPEPVLGAFERRAARPERARSTVDPEG
;
A
#
# COMPACT_ATOMS: atom_id res chain seq x y z
N MET A 1 45.10 -3.77 -28.33
CA MET A 1 44.30 -5.01 -28.31
C MET A 1 43.85 -5.29 -26.88
N PRO A 2 42.53 -5.30 -26.62
CA PRO A 2 41.97 -6.13 -25.55
C PRO A 2 40.83 -7.01 -26.06
N SER A 3 40.81 -8.22 -25.51
CA SER A 3 40.07 -9.41 -25.89
C SER A 3 38.65 -9.46 -25.32
N VAL A 4 37.71 -9.77 -26.22
CA VAL A 4 36.52 -10.62 -26.09
C VAL A 4 36.21 -11.15 -24.66
N VAL A 5 35.32 -10.45 -23.95
CA VAL A 5 34.48 -11.01 -22.87
C VAL A 5 33.04 -10.51 -23.09
N ARG A 6 32.41 -10.96 -24.19
CA ARG A 6 30.99 -10.63 -24.50
C ARG A 6 30.08 -11.85 -24.65
N ASP A 7 30.63 -13.05 -24.70
CA ASP A 7 29.83 -14.27 -24.95
C ASP A 7 29.23 -14.88 -23.68
N GLY A 8 29.73 -14.52 -22.49
CA GLY A 8 29.23 -15.03 -21.21
C GLY A 8 27.88 -14.43 -20.79
N SER A 9 27.73 -13.10 -20.90
CA SER A 9 26.51 -12.40 -20.47
C SER A 9 25.32 -12.68 -21.40
N LEU A 10 25.56 -12.77 -22.71
CA LEU A 10 24.51 -13.10 -23.70
C LEU A 10 23.97 -14.53 -23.54
N ARG A 11 24.81 -15.49 -23.11
CA ARG A 11 24.38 -16.87 -22.81
C ARG A 11 23.64 -17.00 -21.48
N ALA A 12 24.00 -16.22 -20.47
CA ALA A 12 23.27 -16.19 -19.19
C ALA A 12 21.86 -15.58 -19.36
N VAL A 13 21.76 -14.50 -20.13
CA VAL A 13 20.49 -13.86 -20.47
C VAL A 13 19.61 -14.75 -21.36
N SER A 14 20.18 -15.56 -22.26
CA SER A 14 19.40 -16.48 -23.09
C SER A 14 18.90 -17.72 -22.33
N ARG A 15 19.60 -18.19 -21.29
CA ARG A 15 19.18 -19.32 -20.45
C ARG A 15 18.01 -19.00 -19.52
N GLY A 16 17.88 -17.75 -19.05
CA GLY A 16 16.69 -17.31 -18.30
C GLY A 16 15.46 -17.06 -19.20
N ARG A 17 15.67 -16.75 -20.48
CA ARG A 17 14.61 -16.46 -21.46
C ARG A 17 13.86 -17.68 -21.97
N ARG A 18 14.56 -18.79 -22.22
CA ARG A 18 13.94 -20.04 -22.72
C ARG A 18 12.87 -20.61 -21.78
N PRO A 19 13.08 -20.73 -20.45
CA PRO A 19 12.06 -21.24 -19.56
C PRO A 19 10.87 -20.30 -19.41
N ARG A 20 11.07 -18.96 -19.42
CA ARG A 20 9.96 -17.99 -19.39
C ARG A 20 9.11 -18.02 -20.66
N ALA A 21 9.76 -18.03 -21.83
CA ALA A 21 9.06 -18.17 -23.10
C ALA A 21 8.33 -19.51 -23.21
N LEU A 22 8.93 -20.62 -22.75
CA LEU A 22 8.28 -21.93 -22.69
C LEU A 22 7.10 -21.96 -21.72
N ALA A 23 7.22 -21.35 -20.54
CA ALA A 23 6.12 -21.26 -19.57
C ALA A 23 4.93 -20.48 -20.14
N LEU A 24 5.18 -19.42 -20.91
CA LEU A 24 4.15 -18.65 -21.59
C LEU A 24 3.52 -19.41 -22.75
N LEU A 25 4.32 -20.17 -23.50
CA LEU A 25 3.84 -21.01 -24.58
C LEU A 25 2.94 -22.14 -24.03
N VAL A 26 3.35 -22.77 -22.92
CA VAL A 26 2.55 -23.79 -22.20
C VAL A 26 1.27 -23.19 -21.60
N SER A 27 1.36 -22.00 -20.98
CA SER A 27 0.22 -21.25 -20.41
C SER A 27 -0.85 -20.93 -21.45
N ASN A 28 -0.46 -20.65 -22.70
CA ASN A 28 -1.39 -20.34 -23.79
C ASN A 28 -1.84 -21.58 -24.58
N LEU A 29 -1.07 -22.68 -24.56
CA LEU A 29 -1.45 -23.95 -25.21
C LEU A 29 -2.44 -24.77 -24.38
N LEU A 30 -2.37 -24.71 -23.05
CA LEU A 30 -3.26 -25.49 -22.17
C LEU A 30 -4.76 -25.23 -22.45
N PRO A 31 -5.23 -23.97 -22.58
CA PRO A 31 -6.60 -23.67 -22.99
C PRO A 31 -6.97 -24.27 -24.35
N LEU A 32 -6.06 -24.22 -25.34
CA LEU A 32 -6.29 -24.71 -26.69
C LEU A 32 -6.41 -26.24 -26.72
N VAL A 33 -5.52 -26.93 -25.99
CA VAL A 33 -5.60 -28.40 -25.80
C VAL A 33 -6.89 -28.77 -25.07
N GLY A 34 -7.31 -27.97 -24.09
CA GLY A 34 -8.59 -28.14 -23.41
C GLY A 34 -9.78 -28.14 -24.36
N VAL A 35 -9.84 -27.18 -25.30
CA VAL A 35 -10.90 -27.11 -26.30
C VAL A 35 -10.83 -28.28 -27.29
N VAL A 36 -9.65 -28.54 -27.86
CA VAL A 36 -9.50 -29.48 -28.99
C VAL A 36 -9.51 -30.95 -28.53
N ALA A 37 -8.92 -31.27 -27.38
CA ALA A 37 -8.72 -32.65 -26.92
C ALA A 37 -9.61 -33.02 -25.73
N LEU A 38 -10.07 -32.05 -24.93
CA LEU A 38 -10.83 -32.30 -23.69
C LEU A 38 -12.27 -31.79 -23.78
N GLY A 39 -12.70 -31.27 -24.94
CA GLY A 39 -14.08 -30.81 -25.17
C GLY A 39 -14.49 -29.60 -24.33
N TRP A 40 -13.53 -28.79 -23.87
CA TRP A 40 -13.85 -27.64 -23.02
C TRP A 40 -14.71 -26.62 -23.77
N ASN A 41 -15.82 -26.25 -23.14
CA ASN A 41 -16.68 -25.16 -23.58
C ASN A 41 -16.20 -23.80 -23.02
N ALA A 42 -16.85 -22.72 -23.44
CA ALA A 42 -16.51 -21.37 -22.96
C ALA A 42 -16.60 -21.25 -21.43
N ALA A 43 -17.58 -21.90 -20.80
CA ALA A 43 -17.74 -21.90 -19.35
C ALA A 43 -16.56 -22.56 -18.61
N ALA A 44 -16.02 -23.68 -19.14
CA ALA A 44 -14.83 -24.34 -18.62
C ALA A 44 -13.60 -23.42 -18.67
N LEU A 45 -13.40 -22.73 -19.79
CA LEU A 45 -12.32 -21.75 -19.94
C LEU A 45 -12.49 -20.52 -19.05
N MET A 46 -13.69 -19.97 -18.95
CA MET A 46 -14.02 -18.87 -18.03
C MET A 46 -13.70 -19.26 -16.59
N THR A 47 -14.11 -20.46 -16.18
CA THR A 47 -13.86 -20.97 -14.84
C THR A 47 -12.36 -21.10 -14.56
N LEU A 48 -11.60 -21.67 -15.50
CA LEU A 48 -10.16 -21.78 -15.37
C LEU A 48 -9.47 -20.41 -15.24
N TYR A 49 -9.83 -19.43 -16.09
CA TYR A 49 -9.25 -18.08 -16.01
C TYR A 49 -9.64 -17.33 -14.74
N TRP A 50 -10.86 -17.52 -14.26
CA TRP A 50 -11.32 -16.98 -12.98
C TRP A 50 -10.52 -17.54 -11.79
N PHE A 51 -10.26 -18.85 -11.77
CA PHE A 51 -9.36 -19.46 -10.78
C PHE A 51 -7.90 -19.03 -10.96
N GLU A 52 -7.45 -18.82 -12.19
CA GLU A 52 -6.11 -18.26 -12.45
C GLU A 52 -5.97 -16.87 -11.81
N LEU A 53 -6.97 -15.99 -11.97
CA LEU A 53 -6.99 -14.68 -11.32
C LEU A 53 -7.01 -14.78 -9.79
N GLY A 54 -7.81 -15.70 -9.23
CA GLY A 54 -7.87 -15.95 -7.80
C GLY A 54 -6.54 -16.44 -7.23
N SER A 55 -5.93 -17.43 -7.87
CA SER A 55 -4.61 -17.96 -7.47
C SER A 55 -3.50 -16.91 -7.58
N ALA A 56 -3.49 -16.11 -8.65
CA ALA A 56 -2.54 -15.00 -8.82
C ALA A 56 -2.70 -13.95 -7.71
N SER A 57 -3.94 -13.66 -7.31
CA SER A 57 -4.27 -12.75 -6.19
C SER A 57 -3.79 -13.30 -4.86
N LEU A 58 -4.05 -14.58 -4.58
CA LEU A 58 -3.55 -15.27 -3.38
C LEU A 58 -2.02 -15.17 -3.29
N TYR A 59 -1.31 -15.53 -4.35
CA TYR A 59 0.15 -15.46 -4.34
C TYR A 59 0.67 -14.02 -4.33
N ALA A 60 -0.06 -13.04 -4.87
CA ALA A 60 0.29 -11.63 -4.71
C ALA A 60 0.20 -11.18 -3.25
N VAL A 61 -0.82 -11.61 -2.52
CA VAL A 61 -0.97 -11.36 -1.07
C VAL A 61 0.16 -12.02 -0.28
N VAL A 62 0.52 -13.27 -0.60
CA VAL A 62 1.66 -13.95 0.04
C VAL A 62 2.96 -13.19 -0.24
N ARG A 63 3.22 -12.80 -1.49
CA ARG A 63 4.39 -12.00 -1.86
C ARG A 63 4.42 -10.67 -1.11
N ALA A 64 3.28 -9.98 -1.04
CA ALA A 64 3.15 -8.71 -0.34
C ALA A 64 3.42 -8.83 1.17
N LEU A 65 2.99 -9.92 1.81
CA LEU A 65 3.24 -10.19 3.23
C LEU A 65 4.74 -10.29 3.55
N PHE A 66 5.50 -10.93 2.65
CA PHE A 66 6.95 -11.15 2.80
C PHE A 66 7.81 -10.15 2.02
N ALA A 67 7.21 -9.04 1.58
CA ALA A 67 7.91 -7.98 0.88
C ALA A 67 9.05 -7.41 1.74
N GLY A 68 10.25 -7.38 1.17
CA GLY A 68 11.49 -7.01 1.84
C GLY A 68 11.70 -5.50 1.96
N ARG A 69 11.02 -4.69 1.14
CA ARG A 69 11.04 -3.23 1.23
C ARG A 69 9.86 -2.69 2.06
N PRO A 70 10.06 -1.58 2.79
CA PRO A 70 8.96 -0.92 3.49
C PRO A 70 7.89 -0.45 2.50
N SER A 71 6.64 -0.45 2.94
CA SER A 71 5.51 0.04 2.16
C SER A 71 5.46 1.56 2.20
N GLU A 72 5.20 2.17 1.04
CA GLU A 72 4.95 3.61 0.93
C GLU A 72 3.53 3.93 1.35
N ILE A 73 3.38 4.19 2.64
CA ILE A 73 2.14 4.68 3.20
C ILE A 73 2.29 6.19 3.34
N GLU A 74 1.27 6.93 2.92
CA GLU A 74 1.23 8.39 3.05
C GLU A 74 1.56 8.78 4.49
N ARG A 75 2.49 9.72 4.68
CA ARG A 75 2.97 10.09 6.03
C ARG A 75 1.83 10.62 6.90
N ASP A 76 0.82 11.22 6.27
CA ASP A 76 -0.35 11.80 6.93
C ASP A 76 -1.50 10.81 7.12
N ALA A 77 -1.34 9.55 6.67
CA ALA A 77 -2.31 8.50 6.95
C ALA A 77 -2.40 8.27 8.46
N LEU A 78 -3.62 8.41 8.99
CA LEU A 78 -3.92 8.21 10.41
C LEU A 78 -3.46 6.83 10.86
N ILE A 79 -2.63 6.78 11.91
CA ILE A 79 -2.03 5.59 12.54
C ILE A 79 -1.07 4.84 11.61
N ALA A 80 -1.47 4.54 10.37
CA ALA A 80 -0.69 3.81 9.39
C ALA A 80 0.60 4.54 9.00
N GLY A 81 0.57 5.87 8.86
CA GLY A 81 1.74 6.70 8.57
C GLY A 81 2.83 6.56 9.65
N PRO A 82 2.54 6.94 10.92
CA PRO A 82 3.50 6.81 12.01
C PRO A 82 3.98 5.37 12.25
N LEU A 83 3.12 4.37 12.08
CA LEU A 83 3.51 2.97 12.22
C LEU A 83 4.42 2.49 11.07
N SER A 84 4.21 2.99 9.85
CA SER A 84 5.05 2.66 8.70
C SER A 84 6.47 3.20 8.84
N GLU A 85 6.62 4.41 9.40
CA GLU A 85 7.93 5.05 9.64
C GLU A 85 8.81 4.26 10.63
N ARG A 86 8.20 3.46 11.52
CA ARG A 86 8.93 2.68 12.53
C ARG A 86 9.71 1.51 11.93
N ARG A 87 9.44 1.15 10.67
CA ARG A 87 10.13 0.11 9.87
C ARG A 87 10.33 -1.22 10.60
N VAL A 88 9.42 -1.56 11.53
CA VAL A 88 9.49 -2.78 12.34
C VAL A 88 9.27 -4.02 11.47
N ALA A 89 10.04 -5.07 11.72
CA ALA A 89 9.93 -6.33 11.01
C ALA A 89 10.04 -7.52 11.97
N LEU A 90 9.16 -8.50 11.80
CA LEU A 90 9.18 -9.79 12.49
C LEU A 90 9.97 -10.78 11.63
N SER A 91 11.06 -11.34 12.16
CA SER A 91 11.78 -12.42 11.48
C SER A 91 11.00 -13.73 11.59
N VAL A 92 10.94 -14.49 10.49
CA VAL A 92 10.36 -15.82 10.50
C VAL A 92 11.42 -16.83 10.94
N PRO A 93 11.16 -17.63 12.01
CA PRO A 93 12.13 -18.59 12.50
C PRO A 93 12.65 -19.51 11.38
N ARG A 94 13.96 -19.76 11.36
CA ARG A 94 14.65 -20.66 10.40
C ARG A 94 14.66 -20.20 8.94
N THR A 95 14.34 -18.93 8.65
CA THR A 95 14.43 -18.37 7.29
C THR A 95 14.95 -16.93 7.30
N ASP A 96 15.45 -16.44 6.17
CA ASP A 96 15.84 -15.03 5.98
C ASP A 96 14.63 -14.11 5.71
N LEU A 97 13.41 -14.61 5.90
CA LEU A 97 12.17 -13.89 5.64
C LEU A 97 11.82 -12.98 6.80
N ARG A 98 11.30 -11.80 6.46
CA ARG A 98 10.85 -10.79 7.42
C ARG A 98 9.46 -10.32 7.04
N ILE A 99 8.54 -10.31 8.00
CA ILE A 99 7.21 -9.73 7.85
C ILE A 99 7.26 -8.31 8.40
N ARG A 100 7.16 -7.31 7.52
CA ARG A 100 7.19 -5.90 7.93
C ARG A 100 5.82 -5.44 8.41
N LEU A 101 5.81 -4.60 9.45
CA LEU A 101 4.57 -3.97 9.94
C LEU A 101 3.89 -3.17 8.84
N SER A 102 4.65 -2.45 8.02
CA SER A 102 4.14 -1.68 6.89
C SER A 102 3.38 -2.57 5.88
N SER A 103 3.85 -3.80 5.64
CA SER A 103 3.16 -4.76 4.77
C SER A 103 1.85 -5.24 5.40
N LEU A 104 1.85 -5.53 6.70
CA LEU A 104 0.66 -5.91 7.45
C LEU A 104 -0.41 -4.82 7.47
N LEU A 105 -0.03 -3.54 7.39
CA LEU A 105 -0.98 -2.42 7.31
C LEU A 105 -1.70 -2.35 5.95
N VAL A 106 -1.09 -2.86 4.87
CA VAL A 106 -1.69 -2.84 3.52
C VAL A 106 -2.70 -3.97 3.32
N LEU A 107 -2.47 -5.15 3.90
CA LEU A 107 -3.28 -6.35 3.66
C LEU A 107 -4.77 -6.22 4.06
N PRO A 108 -5.14 -5.62 5.21
CA PRO A 108 -6.54 -5.45 5.59
C PRO A 108 -7.37 -4.62 4.60
N VAL A 109 -6.73 -3.80 3.77
CA VAL A 109 -7.39 -3.06 2.69
C VAL A 109 -7.31 -3.84 1.39
N ALA A 110 -6.13 -4.34 1.02
CA ALA A 110 -5.92 -4.99 -0.27
C ALA A 110 -6.68 -6.32 -0.41
N VAL A 111 -6.73 -7.15 0.65
CA VAL A 111 -7.36 -8.47 0.60
C VAL A 111 -8.87 -8.36 0.35
N PRO A 112 -9.65 -7.53 1.09
CA PRO A 112 -11.07 -7.35 0.78
C PRO A 112 -11.31 -6.80 -0.63
N VAL A 113 -10.52 -5.84 -1.10
CA VAL A 113 -10.67 -5.29 -2.45
C VAL A 113 -10.45 -6.37 -3.51
N LEU A 114 -9.40 -7.18 -3.36
CA LEU A 114 -9.15 -8.31 -4.27
C LEU A 114 -10.23 -9.38 -4.19
N ALA A 115 -10.74 -9.67 -2.99
CA ALA A 115 -11.83 -10.63 -2.81
C ALA A 115 -13.12 -10.16 -3.50
N VAL A 116 -13.49 -8.88 -3.31
CA VAL A 116 -14.65 -8.27 -3.99
C VAL A 116 -14.43 -8.29 -5.50
N ALA A 117 -13.27 -7.86 -6.00
CA ALA A 117 -12.96 -7.90 -7.43
C ALA A 117 -13.06 -9.31 -8.00
N TRP A 118 -12.54 -10.32 -7.29
CA TRP A 118 -12.60 -11.72 -7.72
C TRP A 118 -14.02 -12.28 -7.74
N LEU A 119 -14.85 -11.95 -6.74
CA LEU A 119 -16.26 -12.32 -6.70
C LEU A 119 -17.06 -11.67 -7.83
N PHE A 120 -16.86 -10.37 -8.07
CA PHE A 120 -17.51 -9.64 -9.16
C PHE A 120 -17.10 -10.18 -10.54
N VAL A 121 -15.80 -10.40 -10.77
CA VAL A 121 -15.32 -11.01 -12.01
C VAL A 121 -15.92 -12.41 -12.18
N GLY A 122 -15.98 -13.23 -11.12
CA GLY A 122 -16.63 -14.54 -11.15
C GLY A 122 -18.09 -14.47 -11.56
N GLY A 123 -18.85 -13.54 -10.97
CA GLY A 123 -20.26 -13.31 -11.33
C GLY A 123 -20.44 -12.88 -12.78
N LEU A 124 -19.66 -11.92 -13.26
CA LEU A 124 -19.77 -11.40 -14.63
C LEU A 124 -19.24 -12.34 -15.71
N THR A 125 -18.34 -13.27 -15.37
CA THR A 125 -17.72 -14.17 -16.35
C THR A 125 -18.32 -15.56 -16.26
N VAL A 126 -18.09 -16.25 -15.16
CA VAL A 126 -18.60 -17.61 -14.93
C VAL A 126 -20.11 -17.59 -14.71
N GLY A 127 -20.62 -16.65 -13.90
CA GLY A 127 -22.04 -16.59 -13.56
C GLY A 127 -22.95 -16.34 -14.76
N ILE A 128 -22.51 -15.55 -15.74
CA ILE A 128 -23.29 -15.28 -16.97
C ILE A 128 -23.20 -16.47 -17.94
N VAL A 129 -22.02 -17.05 -18.13
CA VAL A 129 -21.77 -18.05 -19.19
C VAL A 129 -22.10 -19.48 -18.76
N ALA A 130 -22.13 -19.76 -17.46
CA ALA A 130 -22.34 -21.10 -16.91
C ALA A 130 -23.79 -21.33 -16.43
N ASP A 131 -24.78 -20.81 -17.15
CA ASP A 131 -26.19 -21.02 -16.81
C ASP A 131 -26.54 -22.51 -17.03
N GLY A 132 -26.50 -23.30 -15.95
CA GLY A 132 -26.59 -24.78 -15.96
C GLY A 132 -25.36 -25.54 -15.45
N GLY A 133 -24.25 -24.86 -15.12
CA GLY A 133 -23.04 -25.45 -14.56
C GLY A 133 -22.04 -25.98 -15.61
N LEU A 134 -20.90 -26.49 -15.13
CA LEU A 134 -19.90 -27.12 -16.00
C LEU A 134 -20.41 -28.48 -16.50
N ALA A 135 -20.11 -28.81 -17.77
CA ALA A 135 -20.40 -30.13 -18.30
C ALA A 135 -19.71 -31.21 -17.43
N PRO A 136 -20.38 -32.32 -17.08
CA PRO A 136 -19.80 -33.37 -16.22
C PRO A 136 -18.46 -33.87 -16.71
N ASP A 137 -18.30 -34.03 -18.03
CA ASP A 137 -17.07 -34.52 -18.67
C ASP A 137 -15.90 -33.52 -18.58
N ALA A 138 -16.19 -32.23 -18.39
CA ALA A 138 -15.18 -31.18 -18.24
C ALA A 138 -14.78 -30.94 -16.78
N LEU A 139 -15.59 -31.36 -15.81
CA LEU A 139 -15.35 -31.08 -14.39
C LEU A 139 -13.99 -31.61 -13.92
N ASP A 140 -13.72 -32.90 -14.13
CA ASP A 140 -12.48 -33.53 -13.65
C ASP A 140 -11.22 -32.89 -14.26
N THR A 141 -11.28 -32.60 -15.57
CA THR A 141 -10.15 -32.02 -16.30
C THR A 141 -9.92 -30.54 -15.95
N VAL A 142 -10.99 -29.76 -15.75
CA VAL A 142 -10.91 -28.37 -15.26
C VAL A 142 -10.40 -28.33 -13.82
N THR A 143 -10.89 -29.20 -12.94
CA THR A 143 -10.40 -29.28 -11.55
C THR A 143 -8.90 -29.60 -11.51
N LEU A 144 -8.44 -30.56 -12.32
CA LEU A 144 -7.01 -30.86 -12.44
C LEU A 144 -6.21 -29.66 -12.96
N ALA A 145 -6.73 -28.94 -13.95
CA ALA A 145 -6.09 -27.73 -14.47
C ALA A 145 -6.01 -26.61 -13.41
N VAL A 146 -7.06 -26.42 -12.61
CA VAL A 146 -7.08 -25.48 -11.48
C VAL A 146 -6.01 -25.86 -10.45
N VAL A 147 -5.89 -27.14 -10.08
CA VAL A 147 -4.83 -27.62 -9.19
C VAL A 147 -3.45 -27.33 -9.78
N ALA A 148 -3.25 -27.59 -11.07
CA ALA A 148 -1.98 -27.31 -11.75
C ALA A 148 -1.64 -25.82 -11.73
N VAL A 149 -2.62 -24.93 -11.91
CA VAL A 149 -2.46 -23.47 -11.82
C VAL A 149 -2.04 -23.05 -10.41
N VAL A 150 -2.70 -23.58 -9.37
CA VAL A 150 -2.35 -23.29 -7.97
C VAL A 150 -0.93 -23.78 -7.66
N VAL A 151 -0.61 -25.04 -7.98
CA VAL A 151 0.72 -25.61 -7.74
C VAL A 151 1.81 -24.88 -8.54
N GLY A 152 1.54 -24.51 -9.79
CA GLY A 152 2.45 -23.73 -10.62
C GLY A 152 2.71 -22.34 -10.03
N GLY A 153 1.66 -21.67 -9.52
CA GLY A 153 1.77 -20.40 -8.81
C GLY A 153 2.59 -20.52 -7.51
N ALA A 154 2.39 -21.59 -6.74
CA ALA A 154 3.19 -21.89 -5.55
C ALA A 154 4.66 -22.11 -5.89
N ALA A 155 4.95 -22.95 -6.89
CA ALA A 155 6.31 -23.26 -7.31
C ALA A 155 7.04 -22.01 -7.83
N THR A 156 6.35 -21.19 -8.62
CA THR A 156 6.88 -19.91 -9.13
C THR A 156 7.18 -18.95 -7.97
N THR A 157 6.28 -18.84 -7.00
CA THR A 157 6.50 -18.01 -5.81
C THR A 157 7.66 -18.55 -4.97
N ALA A 158 7.74 -19.85 -4.74
CA ALA A 158 8.81 -20.49 -3.97
C ALA A 158 10.19 -20.29 -4.63
N VAL A 159 10.30 -20.55 -5.93
CA VAL A 159 11.58 -20.53 -6.64
C VAL A 159 11.98 -19.12 -7.05
N GLU A 160 11.09 -18.40 -7.71
CA GLU A 160 11.42 -17.08 -8.26
C GLU A 160 11.40 -16.00 -7.19
N TYR A 161 10.38 -15.98 -6.33
CA TYR A 161 10.24 -14.89 -5.36
C TYR A 161 11.12 -15.08 -4.13
N PHE A 162 11.03 -16.25 -3.48
CA PHE A 162 11.82 -16.55 -2.29
C PHE A 162 13.22 -17.06 -2.63
N GLY A 163 13.32 -18.04 -3.53
CA GLY A 163 14.60 -18.70 -3.87
C GLY A 163 15.62 -17.78 -4.54
N ARG A 164 15.19 -16.86 -5.41
CA ARG A 164 16.09 -15.87 -6.05
C ARG A 164 16.24 -14.56 -5.28
N GLY A 165 15.50 -14.40 -4.17
CA GLY A 165 15.59 -13.20 -3.34
C GLY A 165 14.88 -11.96 -3.90
N GLU A 166 14.00 -12.10 -4.91
CA GLU A 166 13.23 -10.99 -5.50
C GLU A 166 12.38 -10.24 -4.45
N TYR A 167 11.97 -10.93 -3.38
CA TYR A 167 11.26 -10.31 -2.27
C TYR A 167 11.97 -9.07 -1.71
N ARG A 168 13.30 -9.01 -1.79
CA ARG A 168 14.12 -7.88 -1.30
C ARG A 168 13.91 -6.59 -2.09
N ASN A 169 13.44 -6.69 -3.33
CA ASN A 169 13.27 -5.55 -4.23
C ASN A 169 11.83 -5.00 -4.22
N HIS A 170 10.89 -5.72 -3.62
CA HIS A 170 9.46 -5.37 -3.63
C HIS A 170 8.98 -4.84 -2.28
N SER A 171 8.12 -3.82 -2.33
CA SER A 171 7.19 -3.44 -1.26
C SER A 171 5.84 -4.17 -1.42
N ALA A 172 4.98 -4.16 -0.40
CA ALA A 172 3.66 -4.78 -0.49
C ALA A 172 2.83 -4.23 -1.67
N GLN A 173 2.87 -2.91 -1.94
CA GLN A 173 2.16 -2.29 -3.06
C GLN A 173 2.69 -2.77 -4.40
N THR A 174 4.01 -2.79 -4.58
CA THR A 174 4.60 -3.25 -5.86
C THR A 174 4.31 -4.73 -6.12
N ALA A 175 4.27 -5.56 -5.08
CA ALA A 175 3.89 -6.98 -5.19
C ALA A 175 2.42 -7.16 -5.60
N LEU A 176 1.53 -6.26 -5.20
CA LEU A 176 0.10 -6.28 -5.53
C LEU A 176 -0.25 -5.57 -6.83
N ARG A 177 0.57 -4.59 -7.28
CA ARG A 177 0.29 -3.73 -8.44
C ARG A 177 -0.06 -4.53 -9.70
N GLY A 178 0.71 -5.59 -9.97
CA GLY A 178 0.49 -6.44 -11.14
C GLY A 178 -0.88 -7.13 -11.12
N VAL A 179 -1.31 -7.65 -9.97
CA VAL A 179 -2.61 -8.32 -9.88
C VAL A 179 -3.77 -7.33 -9.86
N PHE A 180 -3.61 -6.15 -9.25
CA PHE A 180 -4.62 -5.10 -9.32
C PHE A 180 -4.86 -4.63 -10.76
N ALA A 181 -3.79 -4.39 -11.52
CA ALA A 181 -3.91 -4.03 -12.93
C ALA A 181 -4.62 -5.13 -13.74
N ARG A 182 -4.25 -6.41 -13.50
CA ARG A 182 -4.90 -7.55 -14.16
C ARG A 182 -6.38 -7.69 -13.79
N ALA A 183 -6.71 -7.60 -12.51
CA ALA A 183 -8.08 -7.66 -12.02
C ALA A 183 -8.93 -6.52 -12.58
N ALA A 184 -8.40 -5.28 -12.59
CA ALA A 184 -9.08 -4.12 -13.15
C ALA A 184 -9.31 -4.25 -14.65
N ALA A 185 -8.32 -4.70 -15.42
CA ALA A 185 -8.46 -4.90 -16.86
C ALA A 185 -9.52 -5.98 -17.19
N VAL A 186 -9.50 -7.11 -16.47
CA VAL A 186 -10.50 -8.17 -16.65
C VAL A 186 -11.90 -7.68 -16.25
N PHE A 187 -12.01 -6.98 -15.11
CA PHE A 187 -13.28 -6.43 -14.62
C PHE A 187 -13.88 -5.41 -15.59
N LEU A 188 -13.10 -4.41 -16.02
CA LEU A 188 -13.55 -3.39 -16.97
C LEU A 188 -13.86 -3.99 -18.34
N GLY A 189 -13.02 -4.92 -18.81
CA GLY A 189 -13.25 -5.63 -20.06
C GLY A 189 -14.53 -6.47 -20.03
N ALA A 190 -14.79 -7.15 -18.91
CA ALA A 190 -16.02 -7.93 -18.71
C ALA A 190 -17.26 -7.03 -18.69
N ILE A 191 -17.26 -5.94 -17.90
CA ILE A 191 -18.36 -4.98 -17.87
C ILE A 191 -18.60 -4.40 -19.26
N LEU A 192 -17.56 -3.91 -19.93
CA LEU A 192 -17.68 -3.31 -21.26
C LEU A 192 -18.29 -4.31 -22.25
N THR A 193 -17.84 -5.56 -22.23
CA THR A 193 -18.35 -6.61 -23.12
C THR A 193 -19.83 -6.88 -22.83
N VAL A 194 -20.20 -7.10 -21.57
CA VAL A 194 -21.59 -7.35 -21.16
C VAL A 194 -22.48 -6.17 -21.54
N THR A 195 -22.04 -4.94 -21.28
CA THR A 195 -22.81 -3.73 -21.61
C THR A 195 -22.98 -3.53 -23.12
N LEU A 196 -21.91 -3.70 -23.92
CA LEU A 196 -21.99 -3.53 -25.37
C LEU A 196 -22.85 -4.62 -26.02
N VAL A 197 -22.65 -5.87 -25.63
CA VAL A 197 -23.45 -6.99 -26.15
C VAL A 197 -24.90 -6.83 -25.72
N GLY A 198 -25.17 -6.53 -24.45
CA GLY A 198 -26.52 -6.30 -23.95
C GLY A 198 -27.23 -5.14 -24.66
N ALA A 199 -26.54 -4.02 -24.85
CA ALA A 199 -27.09 -2.89 -25.61
C ALA A 199 -27.41 -3.26 -27.07
N ALA A 200 -26.58 -4.11 -27.69
CA ALA A 200 -26.76 -4.55 -29.07
C ALA A 200 -27.86 -5.62 -29.25
N THR A 201 -28.11 -6.45 -28.22
CA THR A 201 -29.06 -7.58 -28.33
C THR A 201 -30.43 -7.27 -27.74
N VAL A 202 -30.49 -6.58 -26.59
CA VAL A 202 -31.73 -6.33 -25.84
C VAL A 202 -32.01 -4.85 -25.60
N GLY A 203 -31.13 -3.95 -26.06
CA GLY A 203 -31.28 -2.50 -25.94
C GLY A 203 -30.71 -1.93 -24.63
N THR A 204 -30.49 -0.61 -24.59
CA THR A 204 -29.77 0.07 -23.48
C THR A 204 -30.55 0.16 -22.17
N GLU A 205 -31.87 -0.07 -22.20
CA GLU A 205 -32.76 0.03 -21.04
C GLU A 205 -33.07 -1.34 -20.40
N ALA A 206 -32.64 -2.43 -21.03
CA ALA A 206 -32.92 -3.78 -20.54
C ALA A 206 -32.02 -4.15 -19.35
N GLU A 207 -32.57 -4.94 -18.41
CA GLU A 207 -31.81 -5.49 -17.29
C GLU A 207 -30.72 -6.46 -17.78
N ILE A 208 -29.59 -6.52 -17.07
CA ILE A 208 -28.45 -7.38 -17.43
C ILE A 208 -28.84 -8.87 -17.51
N GLY A 209 -29.84 -9.30 -16.73
CA GLY A 209 -30.35 -10.67 -16.75
C GLY A 209 -31.19 -11.05 -17.99
N ALA A 210 -31.55 -10.08 -18.84
CA ALA A 210 -32.28 -10.34 -20.09
C ALA A 210 -31.35 -10.69 -21.26
N VAL A 211 -30.03 -10.51 -21.11
CA VAL A 211 -29.05 -10.78 -22.16
C VAL A 211 -28.84 -12.28 -22.30
N ASP A 212 -28.96 -12.79 -23.53
CA ASP A 212 -28.66 -14.19 -23.85
C ASP A 212 -27.19 -14.54 -23.50
N PRO A 213 -26.95 -15.50 -22.58
CA PRO A 213 -25.60 -15.99 -22.24
C PRO A 213 -24.75 -16.37 -23.44
N ASP A 214 -25.36 -16.97 -24.47
CA ASP A 214 -24.65 -17.46 -25.64
C ASP A 214 -24.11 -16.32 -26.52
N ALA A 215 -24.79 -15.17 -26.51
CA ALA A 215 -24.35 -13.97 -27.22
C ALA A 215 -23.13 -13.30 -26.56
N VAL A 216 -22.99 -13.43 -25.23
CA VAL A 216 -21.92 -12.79 -24.45
C VAL A 216 -20.68 -13.67 -24.33
N GLY A 217 -20.85 -14.99 -24.26
CA GLY A 217 -19.79 -15.92 -23.90
C GLY A 217 -18.55 -15.87 -24.80
N LEU A 218 -18.72 -15.85 -26.13
CA LEU A 218 -17.60 -15.82 -27.07
C LEU A 218 -16.85 -14.47 -27.07
N PRO A 219 -17.51 -13.30 -27.20
CA PRO A 219 -16.84 -12.00 -27.08
C PRO A 219 -16.08 -11.85 -25.76
N LEU A 220 -16.68 -12.29 -24.65
CA LEU A 220 -16.07 -12.19 -23.32
C LEU A 220 -14.82 -13.07 -23.20
N LEU A 221 -14.88 -14.30 -23.72
CA LEU A 221 -13.72 -15.19 -23.78
C LEU A 221 -12.57 -14.58 -24.58
N LEU A 222 -12.86 -14.03 -25.77
CA LEU A 222 -11.84 -13.38 -26.60
C LEU A 222 -11.21 -12.18 -25.90
N GLY A 223 -12.02 -11.36 -25.21
CA GLY A 223 -11.55 -10.23 -24.43
C GLY A 223 -10.60 -10.65 -23.29
N ILE A 224 -10.95 -11.70 -22.55
CA ILE A 224 -10.11 -12.22 -21.45
C ILE A 224 -8.81 -12.82 -21.98
N VAL A 225 -8.85 -13.59 -23.07
CA VAL A 225 -7.66 -14.14 -23.70
C VAL A 225 -6.73 -13.03 -24.21
N ALA A 226 -7.29 -11.99 -24.84
CA ALA A 226 -6.51 -10.84 -25.29
C ALA A 226 -5.87 -10.09 -24.12
N ALA A 227 -6.62 -9.85 -23.03
CA ALA A 227 -6.09 -9.24 -21.82
C ALA A 227 -4.95 -10.08 -21.22
N LYS A 228 -5.14 -11.39 -21.09
CA LYS A 228 -4.09 -12.32 -20.62
C LYS A 228 -2.83 -12.21 -21.48
N ALA A 229 -2.98 -12.30 -22.81
CA ALA A 229 -1.87 -12.20 -23.74
C ALA A 229 -1.12 -10.86 -23.60
N ALA A 230 -1.84 -9.76 -23.39
CA ALA A 230 -1.24 -8.45 -23.16
C ALA A 230 -0.42 -8.40 -21.85
N PHE A 231 -0.92 -8.96 -20.75
CA PHE A 231 -0.18 -9.04 -19.48
C PHE A 231 1.03 -9.96 -19.57
N ASP A 232 0.87 -11.11 -20.22
CA ASP A 232 1.93 -12.08 -20.49
C ASP A 232 3.06 -11.44 -21.32
N LEU A 233 2.71 -10.63 -22.33
CA LEU A 233 3.65 -9.87 -23.15
C LEU A 233 4.33 -8.74 -22.36
N ALA A 234 3.57 -7.98 -21.56
CA ALA A 234 4.11 -6.92 -20.71
C ALA A 234 5.13 -7.49 -19.72
N GLY A 235 4.86 -8.67 -19.12
CA GLY A 235 5.79 -9.36 -18.24
C GLY A 235 7.08 -9.83 -18.93
N LEU A 236 7.03 -10.20 -20.22
CA LEU A 236 8.21 -10.57 -20.99
C LEU A 236 9.13 -9.40 -21.34
N TYR A 237 8.54 -8.23 -21.59
CA TYR A 237 9.26 -7.05 -22.08
C TYR A 237 9.48 -5.97 -21.01
N GLY A 238 9.01 -6.19 -19.78
CA GLY A 238 9.14 -5.26 -18.65
C GLY A 238 10.57 -4.74 -18.45
N ASP A 239 11.56 -5.63 -18.39
CA ASP A 239 12.97 -5.25 -18.21
C ASP A 239 13.49 -4.32 -19.32
N ARG A 240 12.96 -4.43 -20.55
CA ARG A 240 13.34 -3.52 -21.65
C ARG A 240 12.63 -2.18 -21.56
N LEU A 241 11.40 -2.15 -21.07
CA LEU A 241 10.65 -0.91 -20.86
C LEU A 241 11.29 -0.08 -19.74
N THR A 242 11.69 -0.74 -18.65
CA THR A 242 12.43 -0.09 -17.55
C THR A 242 13.82 0.38 -18.00
N ALA A 243 14.58 -0.46 -18.72
CA ALA A 243 15.88 -0.04 -19.24
C ALA A 243 15.79 1.10 -20.27
N PHE A 244 14.69 1.17 -21.04
CA PHE A 244 14.45 2.27 -21.97
C PHE A 244 14.16 3.57 -21.21
N ASP A 245 13.37 3.51 -20.14
CA ASP A 245 13.07 4.64 -19.25
C ASP A 245 14.33 5.17 -18.55
N GLU A 246 15.19 4.28 -18.02
CA GLU A 246 16.48 4.70 -17.43
C GLU A 246 17.44 5.34 -18.45
N SER A 247 17.39 4.88 -19.71
CA SER A 247 18.30 5.36 -20.77
C SER A 247 17.81 6.62 -21.50
N SER A 248 16.51 6.88 -21.45
CA SER A 248 15.88 8.01 -22.11
C SER A 248 15.63 9.05 -21.04
N ALA A 249 16.02 10.32 -21.23
CA ALA A 249 15.72 11.40 -20.26
C ALA A 249 14.22 11.76 -20.15
N LEU A 250 13.34 10.81 -20.48
CA LEU A 250 11.89 10.86 -20.31
C LEU A 250 11.60 10.17 -18.99
N ASP A 251 11.25 10.92 -17.95
CA ASP A 251 10.76 10.35 -16.69
C ASP A 251 9.31 9.86 -16.91
N LEU A 252 9.15 8.62 -17.41
CA LEU A 252 7.85 7.99 -17.58
C LEU A 252 7.37 7.28 -16.30
N GLY A 253 8.13 7.40 -15.20
CA GLY A 253 7.82 6.78 -13.91
C GLY A 253 7.93 5.25 -13.89
N LEU A 254 8.74 4.65 -14.78
CA LEU A 254 8.99 3.20 -14.85
C LEU A 254 10.27 2.81 -14.10
N ALA A 255 11.27 3.70 -14.07
CA ALA A 255 12.49 3.63 -13.26
C ALA A 255 12.22 4.21 -11.86
N TYR A 256 11.62 3.38 -11.00
CA TYR A 256 11.31 3.76 -9.63
C TYR A 256 12.39 3.21 -8.68
N GLU A 257 13.13 4.10 -8.01
CA GLU A 257 14.13 3.73 -7.01
C GLU A 257 13.48 3.68 -5.61
N PRO A 258 13.27 2.49 -5.03
CA PRO A 258 12.45 2.40 -3.83
C PRO A 258 13.25 2.76 -2.57
N PRO A 259 12.58 3.13 -1.46
CA PRO A 259 13.24 3.53 -0.23
C PRO A 259 14.24 2.47 0.27
N PRO A 260 15.40 2.89 0.82
CA PRO A 260 16.39 1.95 1.33
C PRO A 260 15.80 1.03 2.40
N PRO A 261 16.19 -0.25 2.43
CA PRO A 261 15.59 -1.27 3.29
C PRO A 261 15.97 -1.10 4.77
N GLU A 262 17.06 -0.39 5.03
CA GLU A 262 17.64 -0.13 6.34
C GLU A 262 17.06 1.15 6.97
N PRO A 263 16.89 1.17 8.30
CA PRO A 263 16.50 2.39 8.98
C PRO A 263 17.64 3.42 8.89
N PRO A 264 17.35 4.73 9.02
CA PRO A 264 18.36 5.78 9.02
C PRO A 264 19.42 5.57 10.11
N ASP A 265 20.63 6.10 9.92
CA ASP A 265 21.62 6.08 10.99
C ASP A 265 21.10 6.87 12.22
N GLY A 266 21.21 6.24 13.38
CA GLY A 266 20.76 6.79 14.65
C GLY A 266 21.89 7.38 15.50
N SER A 267 23.14 7.33 15.02
CA SER A 267 24.28 7.96 15.67
C SER A 267 24.18 9.49 15.58
N VAL A 268 24.67 10.18 16.61
CA VAL A 268 24.76 11.64 16.65
C VAL A 268 26.04 12.00 17.39
N GLY A 269 26.72 13.05 16.95
CA GLY A 269 27.92 13.61 17.56
C GLY A 269 27.65 14.10 18.98
N GLU A 270 28.64 13.92 19.86
CA GLU A 270 28.59 14.46 21.21
C GLU A 270 28.88 15.98 21.20
N PRO A 271 28.24 16.78 22.09
CA PRO A 271 27.35 16.39 23.18
C PRO A 271 25.90 16.14 22.76
N VAL A 272 25.34 15.00 23.18
CA VAL A 272 23.96 14.63 22.80
C VAL A 272 22.95 15.11 23.82
N ARG A 273 21.98 15.92 23.39
CA ARG A 273 20.81 16.31 24.18
C ARG A 273 19.55 15.63 23.67
N THR A 274 18.78 15.04 24.59
CA THR A 274 17.51 14.37 24.24
C THR A 274 16.32 15.23 24.68
N VAL A 275 15.51 15.64 23.72
CA VAL A 275 14.29 16.44 23.93
C VAL A 275 13.05 15.58 23.73
N ARG A 276 12.01 15.87 24.52
CA ARG A 276 10.74 15.14 24.53
C ARG A 276 9.58 16.09 24.78
N GLN A 277 8.40 15.68 24.35
CA GLN A 277 7.17 16.37 24.74
C GLN A 277 6.83 16.09 26.22
N PRO A 278 6.51 17.11 27.02
CA PRO A 278 5.99 16.92 28.36
C PRO A 278 4.58 16.31 28.31
N LEU A 279 4.17 15.64 29.40
CA LEU A 279 2.87 14.96 29.49
C LEU A 279 1.68 15.89 29.16
N ARG A 280 1.74 17.15 29.61
CA ARG A 280 0.68 18.13 29.36
C ARG A 280 0.54 18.47 27.88
N ALA A 281 1.65 18.58 27.15
CA ALA A 281 1.65 18.83 25.71
C ALA A 281 1.11 17.64 24.94
N ARG A 282 1.45 16.41 25.36
CA ARG A 282 0.92 15.17 24.77
C ARG A 282 -0.60 15.08 24.91
N LEU A 283 -1.14 15.33 26.11
CA LEU A 283 -2.59 15.30 26.35
C LEU A 283 -3.32 16.39 25.55
N ALA A 284 -2.78 17.62 25.53
CA ALA A 284 -3.38 18.71 24.77
C ALA A 284 -3.32 18.47 23.26
N GLY A 285 -2.20 17.95 22.76
CA GLY A 285 -2.02 17.60 21.37
C GLY A 285 -2.94 16.47 20.92
N ALA A 286 -3.10 15.43 21.75
CA ALA A 286 -4.07 14.36 21.51
C ALA A 286 -5.51 14.89 21.36
N LEU A 287 -5.92 15.83 22.22
CA LEU A 287 -7.25 16.47 22.14
C LEU A 287 -7.40 17.42 20.95
N ALA A 288 -6.32 18.00 20.46
CA ALA A 288 -6.34 18.92 19.31
C ALA A 288 -6.24 18.19 17.95
N THR A 289 -5.72 16.96 17.93
CA THR A 289 -5.50 16.16 16.71
C THR A 289 -6.79 15.95 15.87
N PRO A 290 -7.98 15.71 16.45
CA PRO A 290 -9.22 15.60 15.66
C PRO A 290 -9.57 16.86 14.85
N ILE A 291 -9.08 18.04 15.24
CA ILE A 291 -9.35 19.31 14.54
C ILE A 291 -8.62 19.33 13.19
N GLY A 292 -7.43 18.75 13.12
CA GLY A 292 -6.65 18.63 11.88
C GLY A 292 -7.14 17.50 10.95
N HIS A 293 -7.97 16.59 11.46
CA HIS A 293 -8.45 15.43 10.72
C HIS A 293 -9.99 15.31 10.82
N PRO A 294 -10.75 16.22 10.17
CA PRO A 294 -12.21 16.22 10.26
C PRO A 294 -12.84 14.90 9.78
N GLY A 295 -12.14 14.17 8.89
CA GLY A 295 -12.59 12.85 8.41
C GLY A 295 -12.75 11.78 9.49
N LEU A 296 -12.10 11.94 10.66
CA LEU A 296 -12.30 11.04 11.81
C LEU A 296 -13.76 11.02 12.28
N TRP A 297 -14.48 12.13 12.14
CA TRP A 297 -15.88 12.24 12.55
C TRP A 297 -16.83 11.49 11.62
N TYR A 298 -16.42 11.07 10.43
CA TYR A 298 -17.23 10.15 9.61
C TYR A 298 -17.42 8.80 10.28
N LEU A 299 -16.45 8.35 11.10
CA LEU A 299 -16.59 7.12 11.89
C LEU A 299 -17.66 7.25 12.97
N ALA A 300 -17.97 8.46 13.42
CA ALA A 300 -19.05 8.72 14.38
C ALA A 300 -20.44 8.51 13.75
N ALA A 301 -20.56 8.59 12.42
CA ALA A 301 -21.84 8.49 11.74
C ALA A 301 -22.47 7.10 11.90
N ILE A 302 -21.68 6.02 11.83
CA ILE A 302 -22.19 4.65 11.93
C ILE A 302 -22.89 4.38 13.27
N PRO A 303 -22.23 4.56 14.44
CA PRO A 303 -22.91 4.36 15.72
C PRO A 303 -24.02 5.39 15.97
N ALA A 304 -23.87 6.64 15.50
CA ALA A 304 -24.93 7.64 15.63
C ALA A 304 -26.21 7.27 14.84
N LEU A 305 -26.05 6.80 13.60
CA LEU A 305 -27.15 6.27 12.80
C LEU A 305 -27.74 5.00 13.42
N GLY A 306 -26.87 4.12 13.93
CA GLY A 306 -27.27 2.94 14.69
C GLY A 306 -28.10 3.26 15.94
N ALA A 307 -27.91 4.43 16.54
CA ALA A 307 -28.66 4.86 17.72
C ALA A 307 -30.11 5.27 17.40
N ALA A 308 -30.38 5.76 16.18
CA ALA A 308 -31.71 6.22 15.76
C ALA A 308 -32.83 5.17 15.96
N PRO A 309 -32.70 3.89 15.52
CA PRO A 309 -33.73 2.89 15.75
C PRO A 309 -33.97 2.59 17.25
N PHE A 310 -32.94 2.62 18.09
CA PHE A 310 -33.09 2.42 19.55
C PHE A 310 -33.79 3.59 20.22
N ALA A 311 -33.57 4.82 19.74
CA ALA A 311 -34.28 6.00 20.21
C ALA A 311 -35.79 5.90 19.89
N ILE A 312 -36.15 5.40 18.70
CA ILE A 312 -37.55 5.13 18.32
C ILE A 312 -38.15 4.04 19.22
N GLY A 313 -37.37 3.00 19.53
CA GLY A 313 -37.77 1.93 20.45
C GLY A 313 -37.78 2.29 21.94
N GLY A 314 -37.36 3.51 22.32
CA GLY A 314 -37.34 3.98 23.71
C GLY A 314 -36.17 3.47 24.56
N ASP A 315 -35.19 2.76 23.99
CA ASP A 315 -34.01 2.27 24.70
C ASP A 315 -32.90 3.33 24.77
N TRP A 316 -33.06 4.27 25.69
CA TRP A 316 -32.11 5.36 25.91
C TRP A 316 -30.75 4.90 26.44
N GLY A 317 -30.67 3.71 27.04
CA GLY A 317 -29.41 3.13 27.50
C GLY A 317 -28.50 2.80 26.32
N THR A 318 -29.05 2.10 25.32
CA THR A 318 -28.33 1.76 24.09
C THR A 318 -28.00 3.01 23.26
N VAL A 319 -28.92 3.98 23.19
CA VAL A 319 -28.67 5.27 22.53
C VAL A 319 -27.47 5.99 23.16
N GLY A 320 -27.45 6.12 24.49
CA GLY A 320 -26.37 6.77 25.21
C GLY A 320 -25.02 6.08 24.98
N LEU A 321 -25.00 4.74 24.99
CA LEU A 321 -23.80 3.96 24.69
C LEU A 321 -23.30 4.21 23.26
N LEU A 322 -24.19 4.15 22.26
CA LEU A 322 -23.81 4.35 20.87
C LEU A 322 -23.30 5.76 20.60
N LEU A 323 -23.92 6.79 21.17
CA LEU A 323 -23.43 8.16 21.08
C LEU A 323 -22.09 8.34 21.82
N ALA A 324 -21.90 7.69 22.97
CA ALA A 324 -20.62 7.68 23.66
C ALA A 324 -19.52 7.03 22.80
N VAL A 325 -19.82 5.91 22.13
CA VAL A 325 -18.92 5.26 21.17
C VAL A 325 -18.63 6.17 19.97
N ALA A 326 -19.64 6.87 19.44
CA ALA A 326 -19.51 7.80 18.32
C ALA A 326 -18.50 8.92 18.61
N VAL A 327 -18.37 9.34 19.87
CA VAL A 327 -17.40 10.36 20.30
C VAL A 327 -16.07 9.73 20.73
N ALA A 328 -16.12 8.65 21.52
CA ALA A 328 -14.94 8.03 22.09
C ALA A 328 -14.01 7.42 21.03
N VAL A 329 -14.55 6.79 19.98
CA VAL A 329 -13.74 6.13 18.95
C VAL A 329 -12.88 7.13 18.16
N PRO A 330 -13.44 8.20 17.55
CA PRO A 330 -12.63 9.21 16.86
C PRO A 330 -11.57 9.86 17.77
N LEU A 331 -11.92 10.19 19.00
CA LEU A 331 -10.99 10.79 19.96
C LEU A 331 -9.86 9.83 20.36
N ALA A 332 -10.17 8.55 20.59
CA ALA A 332 -9.18 7.53 20.91
C ALA A 332 -8.22 7.30 19.74
N LEU A 333 -8.73 7.23 18.51
CA LEU A 333 -7.90 7.09 17.30
C LEU A 333 -6.99 8.31 17.08
N ALA A 334 -7.51 9.52 17.29
CA ALA A 334 -6.72 10.75 17.20
C ALA A 334 -5.63 10.82 18.28
N ALA A 335 -5.97 10.45 19.52
CA ALA A 335 -5.02 10.39 20.62
C ALA A 335 -3.93 9.36 20.36
N LEU A 336 -4.30 8.20 19.83
CA LEU A 336 -3.36 7.15 19.44
C LEU A 336 -2.43 7.62 18.31
N ASP A 337 -2.95 8.25 17.26
CA ASP A 337 -2.12 8.82 16.19
C ASP A 337 -1.12 9.85 16.73
N HIS A 338 -1.60 10.78 17.55
CA HIS A 338 -0.75 11.81 18.17
C HIS A 338 0.37 11.21 19.01
N GLU A 339 0.04 10.21 19.83
CA GLU A 339 1.02 9.49 20.64
C GLU A 339 2.04 8.75 19.79
N LEU A 340 1.61 8.10 18.70
CA LEU A 340 2.52 7.41 17.79
C LEU A 340 3.46 8.39 17.05
N ARG A 341 2.94 9.54 16.64
CA ARG A 341 3.66 10.53 15.81
C ARG A 341 4.59 11.43 16.62
N TYR A 342 4.21 11.81 17.84
CA TYR A 342 4.97 12.78 18.64
C TYR A 342 5.23 12.34 20.08
N GLY A 343 4.22 11.77 20.75
CA GLY A 343 4.32 11.47 22.19
C GLY A 343 5.31 10.34 22.55
N LEU A 344 5.42 9.34 21.69
CA LEU A 344 6.35 8.21 21.79
C LEU A 344 7.66 8.45 21.05
N VAL A 345 7.92 9.67 20.58
CA VAL A 345 9.15 10.03 19.87
C VAL A 345 10.08 10.80 20.83
N ALA A 346 11.36 10.48 20.78
CA ALA A 346 12.43 11.22 21.43
C ALA A 346 13.35 11.82 20.36
N TYR A 347 13.68 13.10 20.51
CA TYR A 347 14.55 13.82 19.59
C TYR A 347 15.94 13.89 20.19
N ARG A 348 16.94 13.31 19.52
CA ARG A 348 18.35 13.40 19.92
C ARG A 348 19.01 14.44 19.04
N ALA A 349 19.36 15.56 19.64
CA ALA A 349 20.14 16.61 18.99
C ALA A 349 21.62 16.42 19.36
N GLY A 350 22.46 16.24 18.35
CA GLY A 350 23.92 16.35 18.46
C GLY A 350 24.43 17.51 17.61
N ASP A 351 25.75 17.63 17.52
CA ASP A 351 26.41 18.71 16.78
C ASP A 351 26.34 18.52 15.26
N ASP A 352 26.15 17.28 14.78
CA ASP A 352 26.16 16.91 13.37
C ASP A 352 24.77 16.63 12.79
N ALA A 353 23.76 16.36 13.64
CA ALA A 353 22.42 15.99 13.20
C ALA A 353 21.36 16.01 14.31
N LEU A 354 20.11 16.08 13.85
CA LEU A 354 18.92 15.81 14.64
C LEU A 354 18.32 14.45 14.25
N VAL A 355 18.20 13.53 15.20
CA VAL A 355 17.61 12.20 14.98
C VAL A 355 16.33 12.04 15.79
N ALA A 356 15.22 11.72 15.13
CA ALA A 356 14.01 11.25 15.79
C ALA A 356 14.08 9.75 16.03
N ARG A 357 13.83 9.33 17.26
CA ARG A 357 13.89 7.94 17.69
C ARG A 357 12.59 7.53 18.34
N ASP A 358 12.03 6.41 17.90
CA ASP A 358 10.88 5.81 18.56
C ASP A 358 11.28 5.22 19.92
N ARG A 359 10.43 5.44 20.92
CA ARG A 359 10.60 4.91 22.26
C ARG A 359 10.01 3.52 22.45
N LEU A 360 9.07 3.11 21.60
CA LEU A 360 8.40 1.81 21.74
C LEU A 360 9.31 0.67 21.24
N PHE A 361 9.92 0.84 20.07
CA PHE A 361 10.79 -0.15 19.43
C PHE A 361 12.27 0.25 19.42
N GLY A 362 12.60 1.47 19.84
CA GLY A 362 13.98 1.94 19.92
C GLY A 362 14.62 2.22 18.55
N THR A 363 13.83 2.29 17.47
CA THR A 363 14.31 2.47 16.09
C THR A 363 14.44 3.96 15.73
N PRO A 364 15.47 4.36 14.96
CA PRO A 364 15.53 5.69 14.37
C PRO A 364 14.46 5.81 13.28
N LEU A 365 13.69 6.90 13.32
CA LEU A 365 12.60 7.19 12.39
C LEU A 365 13.10 8.03 11.21
N TRP A 366 13.83 9.09 11.51
CA TRP A 366 14.45 9.99 10.54
C TRP A 366 15.65 10.71 11.15
N ARG A 367 16.58 11.11 10.29
CA ARG A 367 17.76 11.93 10.57
C ARG A 367 17.66 13.17 9.69
N VAL A 368 17.95 14.34 10.25
CA VAL A 368 18.11 15.58 9.49
C VAL A 368 19.49 16.13 9.82
N GLU A 369 20.28 16.36 8.78
CA GLU A 369 21.59 16.98 8.90
C GLU A 369 21.47 18.50 8.69
N PRO A 370 22.40 19.31 9.21
CA PRO A 370 22.35 20.76 9.10
C PRO A 370 22.23 21.27 7.66
N TRP A 371 22.79 20.54 6.68
CA TRP A 371 22.77 20.90 5.26
C TRP A 371 21.49 20.48 4.51
N ASP A 372 20.66 19.60 5.09
CA ASP A 372 19.38 19.20 4.51
C ASP A 372 18.29 20.28 4.72
N GLU A 373 18.49 21.12 5.73
CA GLU A 373 17.57 22.19 6.14
C GLU A 373 17.58 23.34 5.13
N THR A 374 16.37 23.72 4.68
CA THR A 374 16.16 24.89 3.83
C THR A 374 15.55 26.07 4.59
N GLY A 375 14.83 25.80 5.68
CA GLY A 375 14.23 26.81 6.54
C GLY A 375 13.94 26.29 7.96
N LEU A 376 14.09 27.16 8.96
CA LEU A 376 13.89 26.83 10.37
C LEU A 376 13.02 27.91 11.02
N ARG A 377 11.87 27.51 11.56
CA ARG A 377 10.92 28.43 12.21
C ARG A 377 10.40 27.85 13.52
N VAL A 378 10.15 28.73 14.48
CA VAL A 378 9.50 28.39 15.76
C VAL A 378 8.12 29.02 15.75
N GLU A 379 7.08 28.22 15.91
CA GLU A 379 5.71 28.67 16.00
C GLU A 379 5.22 28.57 17.45
N ARG A 380 4.34 29.50 17.83
CA ARG A 380 3.73 29.51 19.16
C ARG A 380 2.23 29.78 19.08
N GLY A 381 1.45 28.70 19.01
CA GLY A 381 -0.01 28.74 18.97
C GLY A 381 -0.67 29.10 20.31
N ARG A 382 -2.02 29.10 20.35
CA ARG A 382 -2.79 29.33 21.59
C ARG A 382 -2.55 28.26 22.65
N LEU A 383 -2.51 26.98 22.24
CA LEU A 383 -2.23 25.86 23.13
C LEU A 383 -0.81 25.93 23.69
N ASP A 384 0.15 26.22 22.81
CA ASP A 384 1.55 26.43 23.15
C ASP A 384 1.75 27.55 24.18
N ARG A 385 1.08 28.70 24.00
CA ARG A 385 1.09 29.78 25.01
C ARG A 385 0.56 29.34 26.36
N ARG A 386 -0.53 28.57 26.40
CA ARG A 386 -1.13 28.08 27.66
C ARG A 386 -0.26 27.04 28.36
N LEU A 387 0.46 26.23 27.60
CA LEU A 387 1.28 25.14 28.12
C LEU A 387 2.74 25.55 28.36
N GLY A 388 3.13 26.75 27.91
CA GLY A 388 4.52 27.18 27.94
C GLY A 388 5.40 26.38 26.97
N THR A 389 4.82 25.87 25.88
CA THR A 389 5.53 25.09 24.85
C THR A 389 5.69 25.87 23.56
N GLU A 390 6.55 25.38 22.67
CA GLU A 390 6.79 25.92 21.33
C GLU A 390 6.85 24.77 20.31
N THR A 391 6.47 25.07 19.06
CA THR A 391 6.49 24.12 17.95
C THR A 391 7.65 24.46 17.03
N VAL A 392 8.61 23.55 16.89
CA VAL A 392 9.73 23.73 15.93
C VAL A 392 9.30 23.16 14.59
N VAL A 393 9.55 23.90 13.52
CA VAL A 393 9.28 23.49 12.16
C VAL A 393 10.54 23.58 11.34
N ILE A 394 10.90 22.46 10.72
CA ILE A 394 12.08 22.29 9.89
C ILE A 394 11.60 22.09 8.45
N GLU A 395 11.91 23.04 7.58
CA GLU A 395 11.67 22.96 6.15
C GLU A 395 12.87 22.24 5.50
N LEU A 396 12.56 21.26 4.67
CA LEU A 396 13.49 20.43 3.90
C LEU A 396 13.15 20.58 2.42
N ARG A 397 14.05 20.13 1.54
CA ARG A 397 13.78 20.11 0.09
C ARG A 397 12.55 19.27 -0.27
N ASP A 398 12.35 18.15 0.43
CA ASP A 398 11.30 17.17 0.16
C ASP A 398 10.10 17.27 1.13
N GLY A 399 9.91 18.42 1.78
CA GLY A 399 8.76 18.70 2.63
C GLY A 399 9.09 19.37 3.96
N GLU A 400 8.19 19.24 4.94
CA GLU A 400 8.31 19.89 6.24
C GLU A 400 8.24 18.85 7.37
N ARG A 401 9.04 19.03 8.43
CA ARG A 401 8.96 18.25 9.67
C ARG A 401 8.59 19.18 10.83
N ARG A 402 7.45 18.88 11.48
CA ARG A 402 6.92 19.65 12.62
C ARG A 402 7.15 18.87 13.91
N ILE A 403 7.68 19.54 14.93
CA ILE A 403 7.91 19.02 16.27
C ILE A 403 7.12 19.90 17.25
N PRO A 404 5.85 19.57 17.53
CA PRO A 404 5.02 20.39 18.39
C PRO A 404 5.36 20.23 19.87
N GLY A 405 4.93 21.19 20.69
CA GLY A 405 4.82 20.99 22.14
C GLY A 405 6.14 20.81 22.90
N LEU A 406 7.25 21.38 22.42
CA LEU A 406 8.53 21.35 23.14
C LEU A 406 8.56 22.36 24.28
N ALA A 407 8.98 21.93 25.47
CA ALA A 407 9.17 22.83 26.61
C ALA A 407 10.45 23.69 26.48
N ASP A 408 11.49 23.10 25.89
CA ASP A 408 12.75 23.77 25.54
C ASP A 408 13.14 23.37 24.11
N PRO A 409 12.98 24.26 23.12
CA PRO A 409 13.36 23.98 21.74
C PRO A 409 14.85 24.17 21.49
N GLU A 410 15.61 24.80 22.39
CA GLU A 410 17.00 25.21 22.12
C GLU A 410 17.93 24.03 21.79
N PRO A 411 17.83 22.83 22.40
CA PRO A 411 18.66 21.71 21.99
C PRO A 411 18.38 21.26 20.56
N VAL A 412 17.12 21.32 20.10
CA VAL A 412 16.74 20.97 18.73
C VAL A 412 17.25 22.02 17.74
N LEU A 413 17.14 23.30 18.10
CA LEU A 413 17.61 24.40 17.27
C LEU A 413 19.15 24.43 17.19
N GLY A 414 19.82 24.05 18.26
CA GLY A 414 21.29 23.99 18.34
C GLY A 414 21.92 22.94 17.42
N ALA A 415 21.15 21.98 16.91
CA ALA A 415 21.61 21.03 15.89
C ALA A 415 21.72 21.67 14.49
N PHE A 416 21.26 22.91 14.30
CA PHE A 416 21.27 23.60 13.03
C PHE A 416 22.08 24.90 13.12
N GLU A 417 22.88 25.19 12.09
CA GLU A 417 23.63 26.44 12.02
C GLU A 417 22.72 27.65 11.74
N ARG A 418 21.59 27.42 11.05
CA ARG A 418 20.64 28.48 10.71
C ARG A 418 19.91 28.98 11.96
N ARG A 419 19.80 30.30 12.10
CA ARG A 419 18.95 30.92 13.12
C ARG A 419 17.47 30.74 12.78
N ALA A 420 16.72 30.19 13.73
CA ALA A 420 15.29 30.02 13.56
C ALA A 420 14.54 31.36 13.55
N ALA A 421 13.60 31.52 12.62
CA ALA A 421 12.63 32.60 12.66
C ALA A 421 11.71 32.40 13.89
N ARG A 422 11.70 33.37 14.82
CA ARG A 422 10.82 33.35 16.00
C ARG A 422 9.77 34.46 15.88
N PRO A 423 8.53 34.24 16.35
CA PRO A 423 7.56 35.31 16.52
C PRO A 423 8.17 36.34 17.47
N GLU A 424 8.20 37.61 17.05
CA GLU A 424 8.79 38.70 17.83
C GLU A 424 8.29 38.63 19.28
N ARG A 425 9.21 38.42 20.23
CA ARG A 425 8.92 38.69 21.64
C ARG A 425 8.60 40.17 21.69
N ALA A 426 7.34 40.54 21.88
CA ALA A 426 6.96 41.89 22.23
C ALA A 426 7.78 42.31 23.45
N ARG A 427 8.89 43.02 23.22
CA ARG A 427 9.65 43.65 24.30
C ARG A 427 8.74 44.75 24.81
N SER A 428 8.14 44.54 25.98
CA SER A 428 7.74 45.66 26.81
C SER A 428 9.03 46.36 27.24
N THR A 429 9.53 47.28 26.42
CA THR A 429 10.33 48.39 26.92
C THR A 429 9.38 49.25 27.74
N VAL A 430 9.17 48.86 28.99
CA VAL A 430 8.85 49.80 30.05
C VAL A 430 10.17 50.51 30.31
N ASP A 431 10.29 51.70 29.76
CA ASP A 431 11.32 52.66 30.14
C ASP A 431 10.91 53.22 31.51
N PRO A 432 11.70 53.04 32.58
CA PRO A 432 11.50 53.81 33.79
C PRO A 432 12.29 55.11 33.67
N GLU A 433 11.55 56.21 33.53
CA GLU A 433 11.96 57.60 33.83
C GLU A 433 13.10 58.24 33.00
N GLY A 434 12.73 59.38 32.40
CA GLY A 434 13.60 60.36 31.74
C GLY A 434 12.79 61.49 31.16
#